data_AF-A0A6J1RVB6-F1
#
_entry.id   AF-A0A6J1RVB6-F1
#
_cell.length_a   1.000
_cell.length_b   1.000
_cell.length_c   1.000
_cell.angle_alpha   90.00
_cell.angle_beta   90.00
_cell.angle_gamma   90.00
#
_symmetry.space_group_name_H-M   'P 1'
#
loop_
_entity.id
_entity.type
_entity.pdbx_description
1 polymer ?
#
loop_
_entity_poly.entity_id
_entity_poly.type
_entity_poly.pdbx_seq_one_letter_code
_entity_poly.pdbx_strand_id
1 'polypeptide(L)'
;MSKSQPSSQRLSQGSQGTPRSQSQYVGTGEIKELARTAVRYMLMNDFDKVPIKHSDIVRNVTKNISKNTGQVIQLAGKMLKDVYGIKLVEDHSKNPKQYLLINNMKFQEHIALSPTTQAEMTLLTIILTILFMQTNGRWRDCGVEQSKIHGFLQLLDIDPTEIHDHFGDVKKVLELFKTQKYLDVVRIDNTDPPKYEYRWGVRAIEEVCPRETLKFATEIYGRDKIESWAAQYKAVVEFEALRGQS
;
A
#
# COMPACT_ATOMS: atom_id res chain seq x y z
N MET A 1 51.84 64.02 -50.91
CA MET A 1 50.62 64.48 -50.21
C MET A 1 50.29 63.45 -49.14
N SER A 2 50.50 63.82 -47.88
CA SER A 2 50.34 63.00 -46.68
C SER A 2 49.10 63.49 -45.93
N LYS A 3 48.15 62.61 -45.60
CA LYS A 3 47.09 62.80 -44.58
C LYS A 3 46.66 61.41 -44.08
N SER A 4 47.18 60.91 -42.95
CA SER A 4 46.65 61.06 -41.57
C SER A 4 45.18 60.61 -41.39
N GLN A 5 45.00 59.43 -40.78
CA GLN A 5 43.77 59.01 -40.09
C GLN A 5 43.85 59.38 -38.61
N PRO A 6 42.71 59.69 -37.96
CA PRO A 6 42.55 59.39 -36.55
C PRO A 6 41.29 58.58 -36.25
N SER A 7 41.44 57.79 -35.19
CA SER A 7 40.45 56.99 -34.48
C SER A 7 39.29 57.83 -33.92
N SER A 8 38.10 57.23 -33.81
CA SER A 8 37.10 57.64 -32.82
C SER A 8 36.21 56.47 -32.41
N GLN A 9 36.17 56.26 -31.11
CA GLN A 9 35.40 55.27 -30.36
C GLN A 9 33.90 55.40 -30.62
N ARG A 10 33.18 54.27 -30.68
CA ARG A 10 31.73 54.24 -30.55
C ARG A 10 31.30 53.35 -29.39
N LEU A 11 30.43 53.93 -28.58
CA LEU A 11 29.95 53.50 -27.28
C LEU A 11 29.18 52.18 -27.31
N SER A 12 29.42 51.38 -26.28
CA SER A 12 28.63 50.23 -25.84
C SER A 12 27.33 50.69 -25.16
N GLN A 13 26.18 50.25 -25.66
CA GLN A 13 24.92 50.27 -24.91
C GLN A 13 23.97 49.19 -25.42
N GLY A 14 23.34 48.48 -24.48
CA GLY A 14 22.13 47.69 -24.70
C GLY A 14 22.26 46.17 -24.63
N SER A 15 22.71 45.61 -23.50
CA SER A 15 22.39 44.22 -23.15
C SER A 15 20.90 44.16 -22.81
N GLN A 16 20.08 43.65 -23.73
CA GLN A 16 18.70 43.26 -23.40
C GLN A 16 18.78 42.00 -22.54
N GLY A 17 18.56 42.19 -21.24
CA GLY A 17 18.38 41.09 -20.30
C GLY A 17 17.17 40.26 -20.71
N THR A 18 17.40 38.99 -20.99
CA THR A 18 16.38 37.95 -21.06
C THR A 18 15.62 37.88 -19.72
N PRO A 19 14.29 37.67 -19.71
CA PRO A 19 13.56 37.44 -18.47
C PRO A 19 14.08 36.17 -17.83
N ARG A 20 14.77 36.34 -16.70
CA ARG A 20 15.25 35.28 -15.84
C ARG A 20 14.02 34.49 -15.37
N SER A 21 13.85 33.27 -15.89
CA SER A 21 12.84 32.32 -15.41
C SER A 21 12.90 32.26 -13.89
N GLN A 22 11.86 32.76 -13.23
CA GLN A 22 11.71 32.65 -11.79
C GLN A 22 11.60 31.15 -11.47
N SER A 23 12.71 30.56 -11.06
CA SER A 23 12.70 29.34 -10.28
C SER A 23 11.84 29.62 -9.05
N GLN A 24 10.57 29.19 -9.06
CA GLN A 24 9.68 29.22 -7.91
C GLN A 24 10.31 28.39 -6.79
N TYR A 25 11.05 29.06 -5.91
CA TYR A 25 11.37 28.53 -4.59
C TYR A 25 10.07 28.57 -3.79
N VAL A 26 9.38 27.42 -3.75
CA VAL A 26 8.22 27.19 -2.89
C VAL A 26 8.67 27.38 -1.44
N GLY A 27 8.09 28.34 -0.74
CA GLY A 27 8.45 28.65 0.64
C GLY A 27 8.09 27.50 1.60
N THR A 28 8.83 27.38 2.71
CA THR A 28 8.60 26.33 3.73
C THR A 28 7.17 26.34 4.30
N GLY A 29 6.54 27.52 4.38
CA GLY A 29 5.14 27.67 4.78
C GLY A 29 4.14 27.06 3.78
N GLU A 30 4.40 27.21 2.48
CA GLU A 30 3.54 26.66 1.42
C GLU A 30 3.56 25.13 1.41
N ILE A 31 4.74 24.51 1.62
CA ILE A 31 4.87 23.05 1.74
C ILE A 31 4.03 22.52 2.91
N LYS A 32 4.02 23.23 4.04
CA LYS A 32 3.26 22.83 5.23
C LYS A 32 1.74 22.91 4.99
N GLU A 33 1.25 23.94 4.30
CA GLU A 33 -0.16 24.03 3.93
C GLU A 33 -0.58 22.96 2.92
N LEU A 34 0.28 22.69 1.93
CA LEU A 34 0.07 21.59 0.98
C LEU A 34 0.06 20.23 1.68
N ALA A 35 0.94 20.03 2.68
CA ALA A 35 0.96 18.80 3.47
C ALA A 35 -0.33 18.63 4.29
N ARG A 36 -0.85 19.68 4.93
CA ARG A 36 -2.16 19.63 5.60
C ARG A 36 -3.30 19.30 4.62
N THR A 37 -3.23 19.87 3.42
CA THR A 37 -4.20 19.58 2.36
C THR A 37 -4.09 18.13 1.89
N ALA A 38 -2.87 17.59 1.75
CA ALA A 38 -2.64 16.19 1.44
C ALA A 38 -3.20 15.26 2.51
N VAL A 39 -3.00 15.57 3.80
CA VAL A 39 -3.58 14.79 4.91
C VAL A 39 -5.10 14.72 4.80
N ARG A 40 -5.78 15.87 4.63
CA ARG A 40 -7.25 15.89 4.48
C ARG A 40 -7.71 15.11 3.25
N TYR A 41 -7.03 15.30 2.12
CA TYR A 41 -7.30 14.58 0.89
C TYR A 41 -7.18 13.06 1.08
N MET A 42 -6.08 12.60 1.70
CA MET A 42 -5.85 11.18 1.93
C MET A 42 -6.91 10.57 2.85
N LEU A 43 -7.24 11.22 3.96
CA LEU A 43 -8.28 10.75 4.89
C LEU A 43 -9.66 10.65 4.23
N MET A 44 -10.02 11.63 3.38
CA MET A 44 -11.29 11.61 2.65
C MET A 44 -11.36 10.51 1.57
N ASN A 45 -10.21 10.02 1.08
CA ASN A 45 -10.15 9.02 0.00
C ASN A 45 -9.79 7.61 0.50
N ASP A 46 -9.76 7.38 1.82
CA ASP A 46 -9.45 6.06 2.41
C ASP A 46 -10.69 5.26 2.83
N PHE A 47 -11.90 5.72 2.51
CA PHE A 47 -13.15 5.06 2.94
C PHE A 47 -13.29 3.64 2.35
N ASP A 48 -13.04 3.47 1.06
CA ASP A 48 -13.11 2.16 0.38
C ASP A 48 -11.80 1.35 0.49
N LYS A 49 -10.79 1.86 1.20
CA LYS A 49 -9.46 1.25 1.35
C LYS A 49 -8.70 1.02 0.05
N VAL A 50 -9.08 1.71 -1.02
CA VAL A 50 -8.40 1.70 -2.32
C VAL A 50 -7.10 2.52 -2.24
N PRO A 51 -5.97 2.04 -2.78
CA PRO A 51 -4.73 2.81 -2.79
C PRO A 51 -4.85 4.16 -3.51
N ILE A 52 -4.31 5.20 -2.88
CA ILE A 52 -4.30 6.57 -3.37
C ILE A 52 -3.15 6.73 -4.36
N LYS A 53 -3.44 7.07 -5.62
CA LYS A 53 -2.40 7.20 -6.65
C LYS A 53 -1.60 8.49 -6.45
N HIS A 54 -0.29 8.40 -6.66
CA HIS A 54 0.58 9.58 -6.63
C HIS A 54 0.12 10.66 -7.61
N SER A 55 -0.33 10.28 -8.81
CA SER A 55 -0.86 11.21 -9.82
C SER A 55 -2.07 11.99 -9.33
N ASP A 56 -2.93 11.37 -8.52
CA ASP A 56 -4.11 12.03 -7.98
C ASP A 56 -3.75 13.05 -6.90
N ILE A 57 -2.73 12.76 -6.07
CA ILE A 57 -2.17 13.73 -5.12
C ILE A 57 -1.57 14.92 -5.89
N VAL A 58 -0.78 14.67 -6.93
CA VAL A 58 -0.19 15.74 -7.75
C VAL A 58 -1.27 16.63 -8.35
N ARG A 59 -2.32 16.03 -8.92
CA ARG A 59 -3.41 16.76 -9.57
C ARG A 59 -4.27 17.54 -8.57
N ASN A 60 -4.68 16.90 -7.47
CA ASN A 60 -5.71 17.43 -6.57
C ASN A 60 -5.15 18.25 -5.41
N VAL A 61 -3.89 18.01 -5.01
CA VAL A 61 -3.25 18.70 -3.89
C VAL A 61 -2.25 19.74 -4.38
N THR A 62 -1.26 19.33 -5.18
CA THR A 62 -0.20 20.23 -5.63
C THR A 62 -0.51 20.94 -6.94
N LYS A 63 -1.67 20.63 -7.55
CA LYS A 63 -2.21 21.21 -8.78
C LYS A 63 -1.22 21.19 -9.96
N ASN A 64 -0.34 20.18 -10.02
CA ASN A 64 0.76 20.06 -10.98
C ASN A 64 1.80 21.19 -10.96
N ILE A 65 1.80 22.04 -9.92
CA ILE A 65 2.68 23.22 -9.85
C ILE A 65 3.92 22.94 -9.00
N SER A 66 3.80 22.11 -7.97
CA SER A 66 4.89 21.89 -7.01
C SER A 66 5.85 20.78 -7.44
N LYS A 67 7.11 21.17 -7.71
CA LYS A 67 8.25 20.23 -7.84
C LYS A 67 8.56 19.47 -6.54
N ASN A 68 8.00 19.90 -5.41
CA ASN A 68 8.29 19.36 -4.07
C ASN A 68 7.21 18.37 -3.59
N THR A 69 6.45 17.74 -4.49
CA THR A 69 5.39 16.79 -4.12
C THR A 69 5.89 15.67 -3.20
N GLY A 70 7.11 15.17 -3.41
CA GLY A 70 7.72 14.18 -2.51
C GLY A 70 7.87 14.68 -1.07
N GLN A 71 8.31 15.94 -0.88
CA GLN A 71 8.43 16.54 0.46
C GLN A 71 7.06 16.77 1.11
N VAL A 72 6.06 17.18 0.31
CA VAL A 72 4.68 17.32 0.78
C VAL A 72 4.13 16.00 1.29
N ILE A 73 4.32 14.90 0.54
CA ILE A 73 3.86 13.56 0.93
C ILE A 73 4.60 13.07 2.18
N GLN A 74 5.92 13.24 2.26
CA GLN A 74 6.69 12.87 3.44
C GLN A 74 6.23 13.61 4.69
N LEU A 75 6.02 14.93 4.60
CA LEU A 75 5.52 15.71 5.71
C LEU A 75 4.09 15.31 6.08
N ALA A 76 3.22 15.06 5.10
CA ALA A 76 1.86 14.57 5.34
C ALA A 76 1.86 13.20 6.04
N GLY A 77 2.72 12.27 5.62
CA GLY A 77 2.90 10.98 6.27
C GLY A 77 3.34 11.10 7.73
N LYS A 78 4.24 12.03 8.04
CA LYS A 78 4.61 12.36 9.42
C LYS A 78 3.41 12.90 10.21
N MET A 79 2.65 13.82 9.63
CA MET A 79 1.46 14.38 10.28
C MET A 79 0.36 13.32 10.53
N LEU A 80 0.14 12.41 9.58
CA LEU A 80 -0.79 11.28 9.75
C LEU A 80 -0.37 10.40 10.92
N LYS A 81 0.93 10.09 11.04
CA LYS A 81 1.46 9.29 12.14
C LYS A 81 1.34 10.01 13.48
N ASP A 82 1.86 11.23 13.57
CA ASP A 82 2.02 11.95 14.84
C ASP A 82 0.67 12.44 15.41
N VAL A 83 -0.29 12.81 14.55
CA VAL A 83 -1.58 13.38 14.98
C VAL A 83 -2.70 12.33 14.97
N TYR A 84 -2.72 11.45 13.98
CA TYR A 84 -3.82 10.50 13.79
C TYR A 84 -3.43 9.06 14.09
N GLY A 85 -2.17 8.75 14.38
CA GLY A 85 -1.71 7.37 14.57
C GLY A 85 -1.82 6.50 13.30
N ILE A 86 -1.97 7.11 12.12
CA ILE A 86 -2.12 6.42 10.84
C ILE A 86 -0.78 6.41 10.10
N LYS A 87 -0.34 5.24 9.64
CA LYS A 87 0.87 5.10 8.85
C LYS A 87 0.55 5.23 7.36
N LEU A 88 1.27 6.11 6.67
CA LEU A 88 1.27 6.18 5.21
C LEU A 88 2.30 5.19 4.66
N VAL A 89 1.87 4.25 3.83
CA VAL A 89 2.72 3.21 3.22
C VAL A 89 2.72 3.37 1.70
N GLU A 90 3.89 3.31 1.07
CA GLU A 90 4.02 3.28 -0.40
C GLU A 90 4.00 1.82 -0.89
N ASP A 91 3.18 1.53 -1.91
CA ASP A 91 3.21 0.25 -2.61
C ASP A 91 4.35 0.24 -3.64
N HIS A 92 5.49 -0.31 -3.25
CA HIS A 92 6.68 -0.40 -4.09
C HIS A 92 6.57 -1.44 -5.22
N SER A 93 5.54 -2.29 -5.22
CA SER A 93 5.33 -3.29 -6.28
C SER A 93 4.72 -2.69 -7.55
N LYS A 94 4.24 -1.43 -7.49
CA LYS A 94 3.50 -0.78 -8.58
C LYS A 94 4.22 0.45 -9.11
N ASN A 95 4.19 0.57 -10.44
CA ASN A 95 4.46 1.80 -11.17
C ASN A 95 3.23 2.09 -12.06
N PRO A 96 2.60 3.27 -11.97
CA PRO A 96 2.95 4.43 -11.14
C PRO A 96 2.70 4.21 -9.63
N LYS A 97 3.41 5.00 -8.79
CA LYS A 97 3.37 4.93 -7.32
C LYS A 97 1.98 5.10 -6.73
N GLN A 98 1.70 4.35 -5.67
CA GLN A 98 0.44 4.35 -4.93
C GLN A 98 0.71 4.33 -3.42
N TYR A 99 -0.22 4.84 -2.64
CA TYR A 99 -0.10 4.97 -1.19
C TYR A 99 -1.32 4.38 -0.48
N LEU A 100 -1.09 3.78 0.68
CA LEU A 100 -2.13 3.23 1.55
C LEU A 100 -2.08 3.91 2.91
N LEU A 101 -3.25 4.12 3.51
CA LEU A 101 -3.36 4.44 4.92
C LEU A 101 -3.56 3.16 5.71
N ILE A 102 -2.64 2.90 6.62
CA ILE A 102 -2.65 1.76 7.52
C ILE A 102 -2.96 2.28 8.92
N ASN A 103 -4.05 1.78 9.50
CA ASN A 103 -4.41 2.11 10.87
C ASN A 103 -4.08 0.92 11.77
N ASN A 104 -3.01 1.04 12.56
CA ASN A 104 -2.61 0.00 13.51
C ASN A 104 -3.26 0.17 14.90
N MET A 105 -4.22 1.08 15.05
CA MET A 105 -4.93 1.22 16.32
C MET A 105 -5.88 0.06 16.55
N LYS A 106 -5.61 -0.71 17.61
CA LYS A 106 -6.48 -1.78 18.13
C LYS A 106 -7.85 -1.29 18.64
N PHE A 107 -8.07 0.03 18.69
CA PHE A 107 -9.29 0.65 19.22
C PHE A 107 -10.56 0.34 18.40
N GLN A 108 -10.45 -0.32 17.24
CA GLN A 108 -11.61 -0.68 16.42
C GLN A 108 -12.35 -1.95 16.88
N GLU A 109 -11.85 -2.68 17.88
CA GLU A 109 -12.55 -3.87 18.44
C GLU A 109 -13.97 -3.54 18.97
N HIS A 110 -14.27 -2.27 19.25
CA HIS A 110 -15.58 -1.81 19.73
C HIS A 110 -16.46 -1.15 18.66
N ILE A 111 -15.99 -1.04 17.42
CA ILE A 111 -16.83 -0.52 16.33
C ILE A 111 -17.70 -1.67 15.82
N ALA A 112 -19.01 -1.55 16.03
CA ALA A 112 -19.96 -2.49 15.45
C ALA A 112 -19.88 -2.43 13.92
N LEU A 113 -19.27 -3.45 13.33
CA LEU A 113 -19.24 -3.64 11.88
C LEU A 113 -20.61 -4.11 11.40
N SER A 114 -20.93 -3.81 10.15
CA SER A 114 -22.09 -4.44 9.52
C SER A 114 -21.87 -5.96 9.43
N PRO A 115 -22.93 -6.79 9.47
CA PRO A 115 -22.80 -8.24 9.29
C PRO A 115 -22.04 -8.61 8.02
N THR A 116 -22.26 -7.88 6.93
CA THR A 116 -21.56 -8.05 5.66
C THR A 116 -20.06 -7.81 5.81
N THR A 117 -19.66 -6.69 6.42
CA THR A 117 -18.25 -6.37 6.64
C THR A 117 -17.59 -7.39 7.57
N GLN A 118 -18.30 -7.89 8.58
CA GLN A 118 -17.79 -8.94 9.46
C GLN A 118 -17.56 -10.25 8.70
N ALA A 119 -18.48 -10.65 7.82
CA ALA A 119 -18.32 -11.82 6.97
C ALA A 119 -17.13 -11.67 6.01
N GLU A 120 -16.97 -10.51 5.38
CA GLU A 120 -15.81 -10.20 4.52
C GLU A 120 -14.49 -10.30 5.30
N MET A 121 -14.39 -9.69 6.50
CA MET A 121 -13.18 -9.77 7.33
C MET A 121 -12.88 -11.20 7.80
N THR A 122 -13.92 -11.99 8.07
CA THR A 122 -13.78 -13.41 8.42
C THR A 122 -13.21 -14.21 7.24
N LEU A 123 -13.79 -14.03 6.04
CA LEU A 123 -13.29 -14.68 4.83
C LEU A 123 -11.85 -14.27 4.50
N LEU A 124 -11.53 -12.99 4.66
CA LEU A 124 -10.17 -12.48 4.50
C LEU A 124 -9.20 -13.19 5.45
N THR A 125 -9.58 -13.31 6.73
CA THR A 125 -8.77 -13.99 7.75
C THR A 125 -8.54 -15.45 7.38
N ILE A 126 -9.56 -16.16 6.91
CA ILE A 126 -9.45 -17.55 6.42
C ILE A 126 -8.45 -17.64 5.27
N ILE A 127 -8.59 -16.82 4.23
CA ILE A 127 -7.73 -16.86 3.04
C ILE A 127 -6.27 -16.54 3.40
N LEU A 128 -6.03 -15.47 4.17
CA LEU A 128 -4.68 -15.09 4.58
C LEU A 128 -4.03 -16.16 5.46
N THR A 129 -4.81 -16.84 6.30
CA THR A 129 -4.36 -17.98 7.10
C THR A 129 -3.98 -19.16 6.22
N ILE A 130 -4.82 -19.55 5.24
CA ILE A 130 -4.48 -20.62 4.29
C ILE A 130 -3.18 -20.28 3.57
N LEU A 131 -3.03 -19.06 3.04
CA LEU A 131 -1.80 -18.61 2.38
C LEU A 131 -0.57 -18.71 3.31
N PHE A 132 -0.70 -18.24 4.55
CA PHE A 132 0.37 -18.30 5.53
C PHE A 132 0.79 -19.74 5.84
N MET A 133 -0.19 -20.65 6.00
CA MET A 133 0.08 -22.06 6.31
C MET A 133 0.72 -22.78 5.11
N GLN A 134 0.20 -22.58 3.91
CA GLN A 134 0.71 -23.23 2.68
C GLN A 134 2.08 -22.72 2.25
N THR A 135 2.46 -21.51 2.65
CA THR A 135 3.80 -20.95 2.38
C THR A 135 4.81 -21.25 3.48
N ASN A 136 4.47 -22.08 4.48
CA ASN A 136 5.32 -22.37 5.64
C ASN A 136 5.79 -21.09 6.37
N GLY A 137 4.95 -20.06 6.44
CA GLY A 137 5.32 -18.77 7.03
C GLY A 137 6.18 -17.89 6.13
N ARG A 138 6.28 -18.16 4.82
CA ARG A 138 6.92 -17.25 3.84
C ARG A 138 5.91 -16.37 3.12
N TRP A 139 5.05 -15.69 3.90
CA TRP A 139 3.92 -14.92 3.37
C TRP A 139 4.33 -13.64 2.64
N ARG A 140 5.54 -13.12 2.86
CA ARG A 140 6.03 -11.88 2.22
C ARG A 140 6.52 -12.07 0.79
N ASP A 141 6.99 -13.26 0.46
CA ASP A 141 7.79 -13.54 -0.73
C ASP A 141 7.27 -14.73 -1.55
N CYS A 142 6.38 -15.54 -0.99
CA CYS A 142 5.73 -16.65 -1.70
C CYS A 142 4.22 -16.50 -1.83
N GLY A 143 3.71 -17.15 -2.87
CA GLY A 143 2.28 -17.29 -3.13
C GLY A 143 1.85 -18.74 -3.21
N VAL A 144 0.54 -18.90 -3.37
CA VAL A 144 -0.10 -20.20 -3.59
C VAL A 144 -0.96 -20.09 -4.85
N GLU A 145 -0.86 -21.08 -5.73
CA GLU A 145 -1.67 -21.16 -6.95
C GLU A 145 -3.16 -20.97 -6.62
N GLN A 146 -3.86 -20.13 -7.39
CA GLN A 146 -5.26 -19.76 -7.11
C GLN A 146 -6.17 -20.99 -7.05
N SER A 147 -5.94 -21.98 -7.91
CA SER A 147 -6.68 -23.25 -7.94
C SER A 147 -6.59 -24.02 -6.62
N LYS A 148 -5.42 -24.00 -5.95
CA LYS A 148 -5.24 -24.62 -4.64
C LYS A 148 -6.00 -23.87 -3.56
N ILE A 149 -5.95 -22.53 -3.57
CA ILE A 149 -6.73 -21.72 -2.62
C ILE A 149 -8.22 -21.98 -2.79
N HIS A 150 -8.72 -22.04 -4.03
CA HIS A 150 -10.12 -22.37 -4.29
C HIS A 150 -10.46 -23.79 -3.81
N GLY A 151 -9.56 -24.77 -3.99
CA GLY A 151 -9.74 -26.11 -3.42
C GLY A 151 -9.83 -26.13 -1.89
N PHE A 152 -9.01 -25.32 -1.20
CA PHE A 152 -9.14 -25.18 0.26
C PHE A 152 -10.45 -24.51 0.68
N LEU A 153 -10.92 -23.52 -0.06
CA LEU A 153 -12.23 -22.89 0.20
C LEU A 153 -13.36 -23.90 0.01
N GLN A 154 -13.31 -24.74 -1.03
CA GLN A 154 -14.29 -25.81 -1.24
C GLN A 154 -14.30 -26.85 -0.12
N LEU A 155 -13.14 -27.17 0.47
CA LEU A 155 -13.07 -28.05 1.66
C LEU A 155 -13.72 -27.43 2.92
N LEU A 156 -13.96 -26.11 2.90
CA LEU A 156 -14.68 -25.38 3.94
C LEU A 156 -16.13 -25.08 3.54
N ASP A 157 -16.64 -25.77 2.50
CA ASP A 157 -17.97 -25.55 1.90
C ASP A 157 -18.17 -24.14 1.32
N ILE A 158 -17.08 -23.48 0.92
CA ILE A 158 -17.09 -22.16 0.28
C ILE A 158 -16.76 -22.32 -1.20
N ASP A 159 -17.77 -22.31 -2.07
CA ASP A 159 -17.57 -22.28 -3.52
C ASP A 159 -17.53 -20.83 -4.06
N PRO A 160 -16.41 -20.36 -4.64
CA PRO A 160 -16.32 -19.02 -5.21
C PRO A 160 -17.20 -18.76 -6.44
N THR A 161 -17.80 -19.80 -7.02
CA THR A 161 -18.66 -19.70 -8.23
C THR A 161 -20.14 -19.52 -7.90
N GLU A 162 -20.53 -19.75 -6.65
CA GLU A 162 -21.90 -19.63 -6.18
C GLU A 162 -22.05 -18.48 -5.17
N ILE A 163 -23.31 -18.10 -4.88
CA ILE A 163 -23.60 -17.14 -3.82
C ILE A 163 -23.69 -17.92 -2.51
N HIS A 164 -22.77 -17.66 -1.59
CA HIS A 164 -22.72 -18.31 -0.29
C HIS A 164 -23.63 -17.60 0.71
N ASP A 165 -24.35 -18.35 1.56
CA ASP A 165 -25.33 -17.77 2.50
C ASP A 165 -24.72 -16.74 3.45
N HIS A 166 -23.56 -17.04 4.04
CA HIS A 166 -22.84 -16.13 4.93
C HIS A 166 -21.95 -15.09 4.22
N PHE A 167 -21.18 -15.51 3.21
CA PHE A 167 -20.16 -14.65 2.56
C PHE A 167 -20.65 -13.93 1.29
N GLY A 168 -21.87 -14.22 0.83
CA GLY A 168 -22.43 -13.66 -0.39
C GLY A 168 -21.65 -14.08 -1.64
N ASP A 169 -21.45 -13.12 -2.55
CA ASP A 169 -20.69 -13.33 -3.79
C ASP A 169 -19.18 -13.33 -3.51
N VAL A 170 -18.65 -14.50 -3.18
CA VAL A 170 -17.24 -14.72 -2.81
C VAL A 170 -16.28 -14.22 -3.89
N LYS A 171 -16.65 -14.34 -5.17
CA LYS A 171 -15.83 -13.83 -6.28
C LYS A 171 -15.69 -12.31 -6.22
N LYS A 172 -16.77 -11.57 -5.97
CA LYS A 172 -16.70 -10.11 -5.77
C LYS A 172 -15.88 -9.74 -4.55
N VAL A 173 -16.01 -10.49 -3.45
CA VAL A 173 -15.25 -10.26 -2.23
C VAL A 173 -13.74 -10.49 -2.48
N LEU A 174 -13.36 -11.51 -3.25
CA LEU A 174 -11.97 -11.72 -3.66
C LEU A 174 -11.43 -10.56 -4.51
N GLU A 175 -12.21 -10.01 -5.45
CA GLU A 175 -11.82 -8.82 -6.22
C GLU A 175 -11.67 -7.58 -5.32
N LEU A 176 -12.51 -7.45 -4.29
CA LEU A 176 -12.39 -6.40 -3.28
C LEU A 176 -11.06 -6.52 -2.53
N PHE A 177 -10.67 -7.70 -2.08
CA PHE A 177 -9.40 -7.92 -1.38
C PHE A 177 -8.17 -7.60 -2.26
N LYS A 178 -8.25 -7.86 -3.57
CA LYS A 178 -7.22 -7.46 -4.54
C LYS A 178 -7.13 -5.94 -4.68
N THR A 179 -8.29 -5.30 -4.77
CA THR A 179 -8.40 -3.84 -4.90
C THR A 179 -7.86 -3.13 -3.66
N GLN A 180 -8.16 -3.66 -2.48
CA GLN A 180 -7.71 -3.15 -1.19
C GLN A 180 -6.26 -3.53 -0.85
N LYS A 181 -5.58 -4.33 -1.69
CA LYS A 181 -4.19 -4.79 -1.49
C LYS A 181 -3.98 -5.70 -0.29
N TYR A 182 -5.01 -6.43 0.13
CA TYR A 182 -4.81 -7.58 1.00
C TYR A 182 -4.27 -8.78 0.22
N LEU A 183 -4.68 -8.92 -1.04
CA LEU A 183 -4.19 -9.96 -1.93
C LEU A 183 -3.50 -9.33 -3.14
N ASP A 184 -2.34 -9.88 -3.49
CA ASP A 184 -1.71 -9.64 -4.79
C ASP A 184 -1.87 -10.88 -5.67
N VAL A 185 -2.07 -10.64 -6.97
CA VAL A 185 -2.14 -11.68 -7.99
C VAL A 185 -0.91 -11.59 -8.87
N VAL A 186 -0.13 -12.67 -8.89
CA VAL A 186 1.10 -12.77 -9.67
C VAL A 186 0.95 -13.91 -10.67
N ARG A 187 1.35 -13.67 -11.92
CA ARG A 187 1.41 -14.74 -12.94
C ARG A 187 2.56 -15.67 -12.61
N ILE A 188 2.34 -16.97 -12.71
CA ILE A 188 3.37 -17.98 -12.56
C ILE A 188 4.10 -18.12 -13.89
N ASP A 189 5.43 -17.92 -13.86
CA ASP A 189 6.26 -18.03 -15.05
C ASP A 189 6.22 -19.42 -15.67
N ASN A 190 6.37 -19.50 -16.99
CA ASN A 190 6.50 -20.74 -17.75
C ASN A 190 5.32 -21.73 -17.59
N THR A 191 4.10 -21.22 -17.39
CA THR A 191 2.86 -22.03 -17.37
C THR A 191 2.03 -21.81 -18.63
N ASP A 192 1.61 -22.91 -19.27
CA ASP A 192 0.66 -22.94 -20.38
C ASP A 192 -0.42 -24.02 -20.11
N PRO A 193 -1.70 -23.66 -19.92
CA PRO A 193 -2.25 -22.29 -19.92
C PRO A 193 -1.69 -21.42 -18.78
N PRO A 194 -1.77 -20.07 -18.89
CA PRO A 194 -1.28 -19.16 -17.85
C PRO A 194 -1.94 -19.43 -16.50
N LYS A 195 -1.11 -19.66 -15.48
CA LYS A 195 -1.54 -19.82 -14.09
C LYS A 195 -1.17 -18.60 -13.26
N TYR A 196 -1.89 -18.42 -12.17
CA TYR A 196 -1.71 -17.31 -11.25
C TYR A 196 -1.66 -17.83 -9.81
N GLU A 197 -1.00 -17.06 -8.96
CA GLU A 197 -0.93 -17.28 -7.53
C GLU A 197 -1.41 -16.06 -6.75
N TYR A 198 -1.98 -16.32 -5.57
CA TYR A 198 -2.27 -15.32 -4.57
C TYR A 198 -1.08 -15.17 -3.62
N ARG A 199 -0.75 -13.92 -3.30
CA ARG A 199 0.22 -13.53 -2.27
C ARG A 199 -0.44 -12.58 -1.27
N TRP A 200 0.13 -12.47 -0.08
CA TRP A 200 -0.23 -11.36 0.81
C TRP A 200 0.19 -10.05 0.14
N GLY A 201 -0.77 -9.15 -0.02
CA GLY A 201 -0.49 -7.81 -0.52
C GLY A 201 0.09 -6.90 0.56
N VAL A 202 0.53 -5.71 0.16
CA VAL A 202 1.17 -4.74 1.05
C VAL A 202 0.31 -4.37 2.27
N ARG A 203 -1.03 -4.33 2.14
CA ARG A 203 -1.93 -4.05 3.27
C ARG A 203 -1.91 -5.20 4.27
N ALA A 204 -2.02 -6.44 3.79
CA ALA A 204 -1.98 -7.62 4.66
C ALA A 204 -0.66 -7.71 5.44
N ILE A 205 0.47 -7.41 4.78
CA ILE A 205 1.81 -7.43 5.40
C ILE A 205 1.92 -6.40 6.54
N GLU A 206 1.23 -5.26 6.44
CA GLU A 206 1.32 -4.17 7.42
C GLU A 206 0.26 -4.26 8.53
N GLU A 207 -0.93 -4.79 8.25
CA GLU A 207 -2.07 -4.83 9.18
C GLU A 207 -2.18 -6.16 9.95
N VAL A 208 -1.82 -7.30 9.32
CA VAL A 208 -2.08 -8.62 9.92
C VAL A 208 -0.90 -9.04 10.81
N CYS A 209 -1.21 -9.46 12.03
CA CYS A 209 -0.23 -10.01 12.96
C CYS A 209 0.04 -11.50 12.67
N PRO A 210 1.25 -11.89 12.23
CA PRO A 210 1.54 -13.28 11.87
C PRO A 210 1.39 -14.26 13.04
N ARG A 211 1.68 -13.80 14.27
CA ARG A 211 1.50 -14.61 15.48
C ARG A 211 0.03 -14.90 15.75
N GLU A 212 -0.86 -13.92 15.58
CA GLU A 212 -2.31 -14.12 15.73
C GLU A 212 -2.86 -15.01 14.60
N THR A 213 -2.36 -14.85 13.37
CA THR A 213 -2.69 -15.77 12.26
C THR A 213 -2.30 -17.22 12.58
N LEU A 214 -1.13 -17.45 13.17
CA LEU A 214 -0.68 -18.79 13.55
C LEU A 214 -1.51 -19.37 14.72
N LYS A 215 -1.93 -18.54 15.68
CA LYS A 215 -2.85 -18.97 16.75
C LYS A 215 -4.20 -19.38 16.18
N PHE A 216 -4.78 -18.55 15.32
CA PHE A 216 -6.04 -18.84 14.65
C PHE A 216 -5.97 -20.16 13.84
N ALA A 217 -4.88 -20.38 13.10
CA ALA A 217 -4.66 -21.66 12.42
C ALA A 217 -4.61 -22.83 13.41
N THR A 218 -3.87 -22.68 14.50
CA THR A 218 -3.71 -23.71 15.53
C THR A 218 -5.05 -24.14 16.13
N GLU A 219 -5.93 -23.17 16.40
CA GLU A 219 -7.30 -23.42 16.87
C GLU A 219 -8.14 -24.18 15.84
N ILE A 220 -8.13 -23.76 14.57
CA ILE A 220 -8.87 -24.42 13.48
C ILE A 220 -8.41 -25.87 13.28
N TYR A 221 -7.10 -26.11 13.30
CA TYR A 221 -6.53 -27.44 13.11
C TYR A 221 -6.57 -28.31 14.38
N GLY A 222 -7.15 -27.81 15.47
CA GLY A 222 -7.29 -28.55 16.73
C GLY A 222 -5.95 -28.95 17.36
N ARG A 223 -4.92 -28.10 17.22
CA ARG A 223 -3.60 -28.33 17.81
C ARG A 223 -3.48 -27.61 19.15
N ASP A 224 -2.69 -28.17 20.06
CA ASP A 224 -2.55 -27.60 21.42
C ASP A 224 -1.64 -26.36 21.48
N LYS A 225 -0.66 -26.27 20.58
CA LYS A 225 0.46 -25.30 20.68
C LYS A 225 0.89 -24.78 19.32
N ILE A 226 1.12 -23.47 19.22
CA ILE A 226 1.61 -22.81 17.99
C ILE A 226 3.00 -23.29 17.59
N GLU A 227 3.82 -23.72 18.55
CA GLU A 227 5.17 -24.24 18.37
C GLU A 227 5.18 -25.58 17.63
N SER A 228 4.05 -26.29 17.58
CA SER A 228 3.90 -27.52 16.79
C SER A 228 4.04 -27.29 15.28
N TRP A 229 3.91 -26.04 14.83
CA TRP A 229 4.14 -25.61 13.46
C TRP A 229 5.58 -25.13 13.28
N ALA A 230 6.54 -26.05 13.32
CA ALA A 230 7.96 -25.70 13.43
C ALA A 230 8.45 -24.64 12.41
N ALA A 231 8.06 -24.78 11.14
CA ALA A 231 8.46 -23.83 10.09
C ALA A 231 7.78 -22.47 10.24
N GLN A 232 6.46 -22.46 10.41
CA GLN A 232 5.66 -21.25 10.57
C GLN A 232 6.03 -20.48 11.85
N TYR A 233 6.18 -21.18 12.97
CA TYR A 233 6.57 -20.61 14.25
C TYR A 233 7.95 -19.95 14.18
N LYS A 234 8.92 -20.64 13.58
CA LYS A 234 10.26 -20.08 13.34
C LYS A 234 10.18 -18.78 12.53
N ALA A 235 9.42 -18.77 11.43
CA ALA A 235 9.25 -17.57 10.60
C ALA A 235 8.60 -16.40 11.35
N VAL A 236 7.63 -16.67 12.24
CA VAL A 236 7.01 -15.66 13.10
C VAL A 236 8.02 -15.06 14.07
N VAL A 237 8.79 -15.90 14.78
CA VAL A 237 9.81 -15.46 15.75
C VAL A 237 10.90 -14.63 15.09
N GLU A 238 11.40 -15.06 13.93
CA GLU A 238 12.39 -14.30 13.16
C GLU A 238 11.86 -12.93 12.73
N PHE A 239 10.59 -12.86 12.29
CA PHE A 239 9.98 -11.59 11.93
C PHE A 239 9.84 -10.63 13.11
N GLU A 240 9.40 -11.13 14.27
CA GLU A 240 9.23 -10.31 15.46
C GLU A 240 10.57 -9.77 15.98
N ALA A 241 11.62 -10.59 15.93
CA ALA A 241 12.97 -10.17 16.29
C ALA A 241 13.47 -9.01 15.40
N LEU A 242 13.13 -9.00 14.11
CA LEU A 242 13.47 -7.91 13.19
C LEU A 242 12.67 -6.63 13.48
N ARG A 243 11.39 -6.74 13.84
CA ARG A 243 10.56 -5.57 14.19
C ARG A 243 10.93 -4.93 15.52
N GLY A 244 11.38 -5.71 16.51
CA GLY A 244 11.81 -5.18 17.80
C GLY A 244 13.10 -4.35 17.76
N GLN A 245 13.80 -4.33 16.62
CA GLN A 245 15.05 -3.59 16.42
C GLN A 245 14.87 -2.28 15.62
N SER A 246 13.65 -1.98 15.16
CA SER A 246 13.32 -0.85 14.26
C SER A 246 12.51 0.24 14.97
#